data_AF-A0A2V9PKE4-F1
#
_entry.id   AF-A0A2V9PKE4-F1
#
_cell.length_a   1.000
_cell.length_b   1.000
_cell.length_c   1.000
_cell.angle_alpha   90.00
_cell.angle_beta   90.00
_cell.angle_gamma   90.00
#
_symmetry.space_group_name_H-M   'P 1'
#
loop_
_entity.id
_entity.type
_entity.pdbx_description
1 polymer ?
#
loop_
_entity_poly.entity_id
_entity_poly.type
_entity_poly.pdbx_seq_one_letter_code
_entity_poly.pdbx_strand_id
1 'polypeptide(L)'
;MYSVPNRIPIATLAMNSFMEIVSSIPLHWWIVSSIGALTMVALSMRSFETDRSRAKRAERKRKKELRLLADKISVYGQSVHQRYPTGAVVVSERDLAEQLRKRPDNVATALNLLLGEQKVQKTPLSGYWKLNA
;
A
#
# COMPACT_ATOMS: atom_id res chain seq x y z
N MET A 1 26.80 -33.46 48.49
CA MET A 1 26.20 -34.08 47.29
C MET A 1 25.26 -33.05 46.65
N TYR A 2 25.66 -32.44 45.53
CA TYR A 2 24.83 -31.44 44.85
C TYR A 2 23.79 -32.17 43.96
N SER A 3 22.50 -31.97 44.25
CA SER A 3 21.42 -32.41 43.37
C SER A 3 21.39 -31.50 42.14
N VAL A 4 21.70 -32.08 40.97
CA VAL A 4 21.60 -31.41 39.68
C VAL A 4 20.10 -31.23 39.37
N PRO A 5 19.59 -30.00 39.15
CA PRO A 5 18.20 -29.80 38.77
C PRO A 5 18.01 -30.28 37.33
N ASN A 6 17.23 -31.34 37.17
CA ASN A 6 16.77 -31.86 35.88
C ASN A 6 15.87 -30.81 35.21
N ARG A 7 16.45 -29.90 34.42
CA ARG A 7 15.70 -28.97 33.58
C ARG A 7 15.30 -29.68 32.30
N ILE A 8 14.24 -30.49 32.38
CA ILE A 8 13.55 -30.95 31.17
C ILE A 8 13.08 -29.67 30.45
N PRO A 9 13.56 -29.40 29.22
CA PRO A 9 13.18 -28.19 28.52
C PRO A 9 11.68 -28.23 28.26
N ILE A 10 10.95 -27.19 28.65
CA ILE A 10 9.49 -27.11 28.51
C ILE A 10 9.04 -27.44 27.08
N ALA A 11 9.89 -27.15 26.09
CA ALA A 11 9.71 -27.53 24.69
C ALA A 11 9.58 -29.04 24.46
N THR A 12 10.36 -29.90 25.14
CA THR A 12 10.25 -31.36 24.95
C THR A 12 8.97 -31.91 25.59
N LEU A 13 8.53 -31.37 26.72
CA LEU A 13 7.25 -31.75 27.33
C LEU A 13 6.07 -31.35 26.43
N ALA A 14 6.12 -30.14 25.87
CA ALA A 14 5.10 -29.65 24.95
C ALA A 14 5.04 -30.53 23.67
N MET A 15 6.19 -30.87 23.09
CA MET A 15 6.25 -31.73 21.90
C MET A 15 5.70 -33.14 22.17
N ASN A 16 6.03 -33.73 23.33
CA ASN A 16 5.55 -35.06 23.67
C ASN A 16 4.03 -35.09 23.89
N SER A 17 3.48 -34.09 24.58
CA SER A 17 2.03 -33.97 24.78
C SER A 17 1.27 -33.76 23.46
N PHE A 18 1.84 -32.97 22.54
CA PHE A 18 1.27 -32.77 21.22
C PHE A 18 1.31 -34.05 20.38
N MET A 19 2.42 -34.80 20.43
CA MET A 19 2.56 -36.08 19.73
C MET A 19 1.61 -37.16 20.29
N GLU A 20 1.32 -37.18 21.59
CA GLU A 20 0.31 -38.08 22.18
C GLU A 20 -1.11 -37.77 21.69
N ILE A 21 -1.46 -36.49 21.59
CA ILE A 21 -2.78 -36.08 21.07
C ILE A 21 -2.89 -36.46 19.58
N VAL A 22 -1.84 -36.21 18.80
CA VAL A 22 -1.74 -36.54 17.37
C VAL A 22 -1.82 -38.05 17.13
N SER A 23 -1.22 -38.87 18.01
CA SER A 23 -1.19 -40.33 17.89
C SER A 23 -2.45 -41.03 18.39
N SER A 24 -3.19 -40.40 19.30
CA SER A 24 -4.49 -40.91 19.78
C SER A 24 -5.63 -40.72 18.76
N ILE A 25 -5.41 -39.90 17.74
CA ILE A 25 -6.40 -39.64 16.69
C ILE A 25 -6.45 -40.83 15.71
N PRO A 26 -7.64 -41.43 15.50
CA PRO A 26 -7.80 -42.53 14.55
C PRO A 26 -7.41 -42.14 13.13
N LEU A 27 -6.81 -43.07 12.38
CA LEU A 27 -6.32 -42.85 11.02
C LEU A 27 -7.38 -42.28 10.06
N HIS A 28 -8.66 -42.66 10.23
CA HIS A 28 -9.78 -42.14 9.42
C HIS A 28 -10.06 -40.66 9.68
N TRP A 29 -9.79 -40.16 10.88
CA TRP A 29 -9.98 -38.76 11.26
C TRP A 29 -8.87 -37.87 10.68
N TRP A 30 -7.65 -38.42 10.54
CA TRP A 30 -6.55 -37.79 9.77
C TRP A 30 -6.93 -37.56 8.31
N ILE A 31 -7.58 -38.52 7.66
CA ILE A 31 -8.03 -38.40 6.27
C ILE A 31 -9.06 -37.27 6.14
N VAL A 32 -10.05 -37.20 7.04
CA VAL A 32 -11.08 -36.14 7.02
C VAL A 32 -10.47 -34.76 7.27
N SER A 33 -9.55 -34.65 8.23
CA SER A 33 -8.81 -33.41 8.52
C SER A 33 -7.99 -32.93 7.31
N SER A 34 -7.34 -33.86 6.60
CA SER A 34 -6.55 -33.56 5.40
C SER A 34 -7.41 -32.97 4.28
N ILE A 35 -8.59 -33.57 4.04
CA ILE A 35 -9.53 -33.10 3.01
C ILE A 35 -10.09 -31.72 3.38
N GLY A 36 -10.47 -31.51 4.65
CA GLY A 36 -10.95 -30.23 5.15
C GLY A 36 -9.92 -29.11 4.97
N ALA A 37 -8.66 -29.35 5.36
CA ALA A 37 -7.57 -28.39 5.19
C ALA A 37 -7.37 -28.00 3.71
N LEU A 38 -7.41 -28.97 2.80
CA LEU A 38 -7.22 -28.74 1.36
C LEU A 38 -8.32 -27.83 0.78
N THR A 39 -9.58 -28.06 1.15
CA THR A 39 -10.71 -27.23 0.68
C THR A 39 -10.64 -25.79 1.18
N MET A 40 -10.26 -25.58 2.45
CA MET A 40 -10.06 -24.26 3.04
C MET A 40 -8.93 -23.48 2.36
N VAL A 41 -7.81 -24.14 2.08
CA VAL A 41 -6.68 -23.52 1.35
C VAL A 41 -7.10 -23.15 -0.06
N ALA A 42 -7.79 -24.04 -0.79
CA ALA A 42 -8.24 -23.77 -2.15
C ALA A 42 -9.23 -22.59 -2.22
N LEU A 43 -10.20 -22.53 -1.29
CA LEU A 43 -11.14 -21.40 -1.19
C LEU A 43 -10.42 -20.10 -0.83
N SER A 44 -9.45 -20.15 0.08
CA SER A 44 -8.65 -19.00 0.49
C SER A 44 -7.80 -18.46 -0.67
N MET A 45 -7.11 -19.33 -1.41
CA MET A 45 -6.32 -18.94 -2.59
C MET A 45 -7.19 -18.28 -3.65
N ARG A 46 -8.36 -18.87 -3.95
CA ARG A 46 -9.30 -18.31 -4.93
C ARG A 46 -9.86 -16.95 -4.49
N SER A 47 -10.19 -16.81 -3.20
CA SER A 47 -10.64 -15.52 -2.65
C SER A 47 -9.54 -14.47 -2.70
N PHE A 48 -8.31 -14.83 -2.34
CA PHE A 48 -7.15 -13.93 -2.35
C PHE A 48 -6.77 -13.49 -3.77
N GLU A 49 -6.86 -14.38 -4.76
CA GLU A 49 -6.63 -14.04 -6.16
C GLU A 49 -7.67 -13.06 -6.69
N THR A 50 -8.93 -13.28 -6.32
CA THR A 50 -10.04 -12.38 -6.64
C THR A 50 -9.84 -11.00 -5.99
N ASP A 51 -9.45 -10.96 -4.73
CA ASP A 51 -9.19 -9.71 -4.02
C ASP A 51 -7.97 -8.97 -4.56
N ARG A 52 -6.88 -9.68 -4.88
CA ARG A 52 -5.69 -9.11 -5.53
C ARG A 52 -6.02 -8.51 -6.90
N SER A 53 -6.92 -9.15 -7.66
CA SER A 53 -7.39 -8.62 -8.95
C SER A 53 -8.21 -7.33 -8.77
N ARG A 54 -9.08 -7.27 -7.75
CA ARG A 54 -9.88 -6.08 -7.41
C ARG A 54 -8.99 -4.95 -6.90
N ALA A 55 -8.04 -5.25 -6.02
CA ALA A 55 -7.05 -4.31 -5.51
C ALA A 55 -6.18 -3.72 -6.63
N LYS A 56 -5.65 -4.56 -7.53
CA LYS A 56 -4.92 -4.08 -8.73
C LYS A 56 -5.79 -3.18 -9.62
N ARG A 57 -7.08 -3.49 -9.79
CA ARG A 57 -8.00 -2.66 -10.59
C ARG A 57 -8.28 -1.32 -9.93
N ALA A 58 -8.45 -1.30 -8.61
CA ALA A 58 -8.61 -0.08 -7.82
C ALA A 58 -7.35 0.79 -7.87
N GLU A 59 -6.17 0.19 -7.73
CA GLU A 59 -4.88 0.88 -7.84
C GLU A 59 -4.68 1.49 -9.24
N ARG A 60 -5.02 0.76 -10.31
CA ARG A 60 -4.98 1.27 -11.68
C ARG A 60 -5.94 2.45 -11.88
N LYS A 61 -7.15 2.40 -11.33
CA LYS A 61 -8.09 3.54 -11.38
C LYS A 61 -7.53 4.75 -10.65
N ARG A 62 -7.01 4.59 -9.43
CA ARG A 62 -6.36 5.67 -8.68
C ARG A 62 -5.17 6.26 -9.44
N LYS A 63 -4.31 5.43 -10.02
CA LYS A 63 -3.19 5.91 -10.87
C LYS A 63 -3.66 6.70 -12.09
N LYS A 64 -4.75 6.27 -12.75
CA LYS A 64 -5.34 7.03 -13.86
C LYS A 64 -5.90 8.38 -13.40
N GLU A 65 -6.60 8.42 -12.28
CA GLU A 65 -7.13 9.66 -11.71
C GLU A 65 -6.01 10.62 -11.32
N LEU A 66 -4.93 10.12 -10.71
CA LEU A 66 -3.76 10.91 -10.38
C LEU A 66 -3.04 11.45 -11.63
N ARG A 67 -2.89 10.62 -12.67
CA ARG A 67 -2.34 11.07 -13.96
C ARG A 67 -3.21 12.14 -14.59
N LEU A 68 -4.53 12.00 -14.54
CA LEU A 68 -5.45 13.00 -15.08
C LEU A 68 -5.39 14.31 -14.27
N LEU A 69 -5.17 14.23 -12.95
CA LEU A 69 -4.92 15.40 -12.12
C LEU A 69 -3.60 16.09 -12.50
N ALA A 70 -2.53 15.30 -12.66
CA ALA A 70 -1.21 15.79 -13.03
C ALA A 70 -1.24 16.48 -14.41
N ASP A 71 -1.97 15.91 -15.37
CA ASP A 71 -2.13 16.49 -16.71
C ASP A 71 -2.86 17.83 -16.66
N LYS A 72 -3.94 17.94 -15.86
CA LYS A 72 -4.63 19.22 -15.64
C LYS A 72 -3.73 20.26 -14.98
N ILE A 73 -2.88 19.87 -14.03
CA ILE A 73 -1.91 20.78 -13.39
C ILE A 73 -0.87 21.24 -14.41
N SER A 74 -0.40 20.35 -15.29
CA SER A 74 0.53 20.68 -16.37
C SER A 74 -0.09 21.69 -17.34
N VAL A 75 -1.32 21.46 -17.80
CA VAL A 75 -2.05 22.38 -18.70
C VAL A 75 -2.28 23.72 -18.02
N TYR A 76 -2.63 23.73 -16.73
CA TYR A 76 -2.79 24.96 -15.97
C TYR A 76 -1.47 25.72 -15.86
N GLY A 77 -0.37 25.05 -15.46
CA GLY A 77 0.96 25.65 -15.42
C GLY A 77 1.40 26.24 -16.76
N GLN A 78 1.12 25.55 -17.86
CA GLN A 78 1.41 26.01 -19.20
C GLN A 78 0.58 27.25 -19.58
N SER A 79 -0.71 27.28 -19.23
CA SER A 79 -1.59 28.44 -19.44
C SER A 79 -1.17 29.66 -18.61
N VAL A 80 -0.69 29.45 -17.39
CA VAL A 80 -0.20 30.52 -16.51
C VAL A 80 1.16 31.01 -16.99
N HIS A 81 2.04 30.12 -17.46
CA HIS A 81 3.33 30.49 -18.05
C HIS A 81 3.15 31.28 -19.35
N GLN A 82 2.16 30.94 -20.20
CA GLN A 82 1.78 31.77 -21.34
C GLN A 82 1.33 33.18 -20.93
N ARG A 83 0.70 33.31 -19.76
CA ARG A 83 0.21 34.60 -19.23
C ARG A 83 1.30 35.42 -18.53
N TYR A 84 2.32 34.75 -17.97
CA TYR A 84 3.45 35.35 -17.28
C TYR A 84 4.77 34.66 -17.68
N PRO A 85 5.28 34.92 -18.90
CA PRO A 85 6.43 34.20 -19.46
C PRO A 85 7.74 34.43 -18.69
N THR A 86 7.84 35.53 -17.95
CA THR A 86 9.07 35.96 -17.25
C THR A 86 9.03 35.65 -15.74
N GLY A 87 7.91 35.17 -15.21
CA GLY A 87 7.72 34.91 -13.77
C GLY A 87 7.83 33.41 -13.42
N ALA A 88 8.56 33.09 -12.35
CA ALA A 88 8.49 31.76 -11.75
C ALA A 88 7.07 31.53 -11.21
N VAL A 89 6.33 30.58 -11.80
CA VAL A 89 4.96 30.28 -11.38
C VAL A 89 5.01 29.49 -10.06
N VAL A 90 4.88 30.21 -8.95
CA VAL A 90 4.82 29.63 -7.61
C VAL A 90 3.36 29.54 -7.20
N VAL A 91 2.89 28.32 -6.91
CA VAL A 91 1.51 28.06 -6.52
C VAL A 91 1.46 27.38 -5.16
N SER A 92 0.53 27.86 -4.32
CA SER A 92 0.24 27.26 -3.02
C SER A 92 -0.52 25.95 -3.20
N GLU A 93 -0.19 24.93 -2.42
CA GLU A 93 -0.96 23.67 -2.38
C GLU A 93 -2.44 23.92 -2.07
N ARG A 94 -2.74 24.92 -1.22
CA ARG A 94 -4.11 25.26 -0.82
C ARG A 94 -4.89 25.92 -1.95
N ASP A 95 -4.29 26.88 -2.64
CA ASP A 95 -4.91 27.52 -3.82
C ASP A 95 -5.16 26.49 -4.92
N LEU A 96 -4.19 25.61 -5.16
CA LEU A 96 -4.33 24.55 -6.16
C LEU A 96 -5.42 23.55 -5.76
N ALA A 97 -5.57 23.25 -4.47
CA ALA A 97 -6.62 22.40 -3.92
C ALA A 97 -8.01 23.03 -4.06
N GLU A 98 -8.14 24.32 -3.78
CA GLU A 98 -9.38 25.08 -3.97
C GLU A 98 -9.77 25.14 -5.46
N GLN A 99 -8.81 25.43 -6.32
CA GLN A 99 -9.04 25.53 -7.76
C GLN A 99 -9.38 24.19 -8.41
N LEU A 100 -8.72 23.10 -7.97
CA LEU A 100 -9.02 21.75 -8.44
C LEU A 100 -10.24 21.13 -7.73
N ARG A 101 -10.80 21.81 -6.71
CA ARG A 101 -11.85 21.30 -5.80
C ARG A 101 -11.50 19.91 -5.27
N LYS A 102 -10.25 19.70 -4.87
CA LYS A 102 -9.74 18.43 -4.32
C LYS A 102 -9.11 18.65 -2.96
N ARG A 103 -8.99 17.56 -2.19
CA ARG A 103 -8.30 17.60 -0.90
C ARG A 103 -6.83 18.00 -1.09
N PRO A 104 -6.28 18.86 -0.23
CA PRO A 104 -4.89 19.30 -0.31
C PRO A 104 -3.90 18.13 -0.27
N ASP A 105 -4.20 17.07 0.48
CA ASP A 105 -3.35 15.86 0.57
C ASP A 105 -3.18 15.16 -0.80
N ASN A 106 -4.24 15.11 -1.60
CA ASN A 106 -4.19 14.52 -2.94
C ASN A 106 -3.38 15.38 -3.91
N VAL A 107 -3.42 16.70 -3.72
CA VAL A 107 -2.66 17.67 -4.51
C VAL A 107 -1.17 17.58 -4.16
N ALA A 108 -0.81 17.51 -2.88
CA ALA A 108 0.56 17.29 -2.44
C ALA A 108 1.13 15.97 -2.97
N THR A 109 0.31 14.92 -3.00
CA THR A 109 0.71 13.62 -3.58
C THR A 109 0.93 13.72 -5.09
N ALA A 110 0.08 14.44 -5.82
CA ALA A 110 0.23 14.66 -7.26
C ALA A 110 1.46 15.53 -7.59
N LEU A 111 1.73 16.57 -6.78
CA LEU A 111 2.91 17.41 -6.92
C LEU A 111 4.20 16.64 -6.64
N ASN A 112 4.21 15.76 -5.63
CA ASN A 112 5.34 14.86 -5.39
C ASN A 112 5.61 13.90 -6.57
N LEU A 113 4.57 13.45 -7.28
CA LEU A 113 4.76 12.65 -8.51
C LEU A 113 5.36 13.50 -9.64
N LEU A 114 4.87 14.73 -9.82
CA LEU A 114 5.38 15.66 -10.82
C LEU A 114 6.82 16.12 -10.52
N LEU A 115 7.24 16.11 -9.25
CA LEU A 115 8.62 16.40 -8.85
C LEU A 115 9.58 15.32 -9.41
N GLY A 116 9.16 14.06 -9.39
CA GLY A 116 9.90 12.95 -9.99
C GLY A 116 10.01 13.05 -11.52
N GLU A 117 9.07 13.75 -12.18
CA GLU A 117 9.05 13.99 -13.63
C GLU A 117 9.73 15.32 -14.04
N GLN A 118 10.38 16.03 -13.10
CA GLN A 118 11.00 17.37 -13.30
C GLN A 118 10.06 18.50 -13.76
N LYS A 119 8.75 18.24 -13.79
CA LYS A 119 7.72 19.22 -14.17
C LYS A 119 7.40 20.23 -13.07
N VAL A 120 7.78 19.94 -11.82
CA VAL A 120 7.66 20.89 -10.70
C VAL A 120 8.88 20.81 -9.81
N GLN A 121 9.24 21.95 -9.22
CA GLN A 121 10.28 22.05 -8.20
C GLN A 121 9.66 22.46 -6.86
N LYS A 122 10.12 21.80 -5.80
CA LYS A 122 9.73 22.19 -4.44
C LYS A 122 10.43 23.50 -4.11
N THR A 123 9.68 24.50 -3.67
CA THR A 123 10.30 25.73 -3.20
C THR A 123 10.80 25.57 -1.76
N PRO A 124 11.71 26.44 -1.29
CA PRO A 124 12.15 26.45 0.11
C PRO A 124 11.01 26.72 1.10
N LEU A 125 9.89 27.26 0.62
CA LEU A 125 8.70 27.56 1.42
C LEU A 125 7.78 26.34 1.47
N SER A 126 7.52 25.84 2.68
CA SER A 126 6.63 24.72 2.93
C SER A 126 5.22 25.01 2.38
N GLY A 127 4.69 24.11 1.56
CA GLY A 127 3.37 24.25 0.93
C GLY A 127 3.35 25.06 -0.37
N TYR A 128 4.51 25.51 -0.88
CA TYR A 128 4.62 26.23 -2.14
C TYR A 128 5.44 25.44 -3.17
N TRP A 129 4.95 25.45 -4.40
CA TRP A 129 5.52 24.68 -5.50
C TRP A 129 5.77 25.58 -6.69
N LYS A 130 6.96 25.46 -7.26
CA LYS A 130 7.30 26.10 -8.52
C LYS A 130 6.94 25.15 -9.65
N LEU A 131 6.00 25.56 -10.49
CA LEU A 131 5.68 24.81 -11.70
C LEU A 131 6.77 25.13 -12.74
N ASN A 132 7.46 24.10 -13.22
CA ASN A 132 8.35 24.23 -14.37
C ASN A 132 7.52 23.93 -15.61
N ALA A 133 7.38 24.92 -16.49
CA ALA A 133 6.79 24.73 -17.81
C ALA A 133 7.75 23.95 -18.72
#